data_AF-A0AA39JS20-F1
#
_entry.id   AF-A0AA39JS20-F1
#
_cell.length_a   1.000
_cell.length_b   1.000
_cell.length_c   1.000
_cell.angle_alpha   90.00
_cell.angle_beta   90.00
_cell.angle_gamma   90.00
#
_symmetry.space_group_name_H-M   'P 1'
#
loop_
_entity.id
_entity.type
_entity.pdbx_description
1 polymer ?
#
loop_
_entity_poly.entity_id
_entity_poly.type
_entity_poly.pdbx_seq_one_letter_code
_entity_poly.pdbx_strand_id
1 'polypeptide(L)'
;MSVARTSKAKEPRAHLEGFDLPADFKLPNLALVRKEADDVTELMRKPEPEEIHGRNSKGQDIGILPTALVYNTMLPNLFRFSYFCEEEDVPSDILLQCIWALEWFIRALKECSEDQLRSVGHILPHQHGEMAKYARYFALTNARNKVAHHILKPQIDRPIEALRHLREAVQTDEERGAERTGNSDVMKLNPVLYGDYAVCLARARTDDKEAKKALSRIVNELSLNASSTTTYNVIRGKVYLARVLRRLGETKQADNLETWLIKWLKKNPHKMSDKIIVEMFTTDIDQDTDPVLKGLGGIKWIEGRKHTQKTDERLSRTCRNCHAREPQVKLAQCARCKHIYYCSKQCQQVNWPYHKEACKELSAHLKKIAELSRTAPLEAQRASDWHIWRDAPRQAHSLCFASGLGLARDDSCGRTHIVFQQVEHVPNAKNMLERFKTTGVGIFKLADVWQDFETIMGLKPGEGKSFIEEVLEEFDHGPGNGLDGEVQTYLSYHGVTKDLLRSARYNPDWRKELYPSAPPGQIKLRRPGIKDAEHIF
;
A
#
# COMPACT_ATOMS: atom_id res chain seq x y z
N MET A 1 22.96 1.55 -9.78
CA MET A 1 23.43 1.82 -8.41
C MET A 1 22.37 1.30 -7.43
N SER A 2 22.74 0.31 -6.61
CA SER A 2 21.83 -0.34 -5.66
C SER A 2 21.67 0.55 -4.42
N VAL A 3 20.45 1.05 -4.17
CA VAL A 3 20.07 1.57 -2.86
C VAL A 3 19.93 0.37 -1.94
N ALA A 4 21.07 -0.17 -1.51
CA ALA A 4 21.16 -1.29 -0.59
C ALA A 4 20.82 -0.80 0.82
N ARG A 5 19.53 -0.68 1.14
CA ARG A 5 19.12 -1.06 2.49
C ARG A 5 19.32 -2.56 2.56
N THR A 6 20.42 -2.98 3.19
CA THR A 6 20.76 -4.39 3.45
C THR A 6 19.62 -5.07 4.20
N SER A 7 18.70 -5.62 3.42
CA SER A 7 17.70 -6.56 3.87
C SER A 7 18.42 -7.88 4.08
N LYS A 8 18.38 -8.46 5.28
CA LYS A 8 18.58 -9.92 5.45
C LYS A 8 17.77 -10.63 4.34
N ALA A 9 18.29 -11.74 3.79
CA ALA A 9 17.57 -12.50 2.77
C ALA A 9 16.16 -12.82 3.29
N LYS A 10 15.18 -12.16 2.69
CA LYS A 10 13.79 -12.14 3.13
C LYS A 10 13.06 -13.20 2.33
N GLU A 11 12.31 -14.08 2.99
CA GLU A 11 11.49 -15.06 2.27
C GLU A 11 10.50 -14.34 1.33
N PRO A 12 10.32 -14.84 0.09
CA PRO A 12 9.35 -14.28 -0.84
C PRO A 12 7.91 -14.49 -0.41
N ARG A 13 7.05 -13.48 -0.61
CA ARG A 13 5.62 -13.51 -0.30
C ARG A 13 4.80 -13.97 -1.50
N ALA A 14 3.71 -14.69 -1.25
CA ALA A 14 2.71 -14.99 -2.28
C ALA A 14 1.71 -13.82 -2.42
N HIS A 15 1.44 -13.39 -3.64
CA HIS A 15 0.44 -12.37 -3.96
C HIS A 15 -0.10 -12.57 -5.39
N LEU A 16 -1.39 -12.30 -5.57
CA LEU A 16 -2.02 -12.19 -6.88
C LEU A 16 -3.04 -11.04 -6.87
N GLU A 17 -2.95 -10.14 -7.84
CA GLU A 17 -3.76 -8.92 -7.82
C GLU A 17 -5.24 -9.24 -8.11
N GLY A 18 -6.13 -8.75 -7.23
CA GLY A 18 -7.57 -9.01 -7.32
C GLY A 18 -8.00 -10.42 -6.88
N PHE A 19 -7.12 -11.19 -6.22
CA PHE A 19 -7.44 -12.52 -5.72
C PHE A 19 -6.78 -12.80 -4.36
N ASP A 20 -7.60 -13.05 -3.33
CA ASP A 20 -7.10 -13.49 -2.02
C ASP A 20 -6.67 -14.96 -2.11
N LEU A 21 -5.38 -15.21 -1.95
CA LEU A 21 -4.83 -16.57 -1.93
C LEU A 21 -5.26 -17.31 -0.64
N PRO A 22 -5.46 -18.64 -0.69
CA PRO A 22 -5.72 -19.43 0.52
C PRO A 22 -4.64 -19.22 1.58
N ALA A 23 -5.04 -19.21 2.86
CA ALA A 23 -4.11 -18.95 3.98
C ALA A 23 -2.96 -19.98 4.07
N ASP A 24 -3.17 -21.18 3.56
CA ASP A 24 -2.19 -22.27 3.50
C ASP A 24 -1.39 -22.30 2.18
N PHE A 25 -1.63 -21.35 1.27
CA PHE A 25 -0.90 -21.28 0.00
C PHE A 25 0.58 -21.01 0.24
N LYS A 26 1.43 -21.90 -0.30
CA LYS A 26 2.89 -21.75 -0.24
C LYS A 26 3.48 -21.55 -1.63
N LEU A 27 4.44 -20.63 -1.71
CA LEU A 27 5.30 -20.54 -2.88
C LEU A 27 6.18 -21.80 -2.99
N PRO A 28 6.61 -22.16 -4.22
CA PRO A 28 7.62 -23.18 -4.42
C PRO A 28 8.91 -22.90 -3.64
N ASN A 29 9.63 -23.95 -3.27
CA ASN A 29 10.93 -23.82 -2.60
C ASN A 29 11.90 -23.05 -3.51
N LEU A 30 12.46 -21.94 -3.02
CA LEU A 30 13.29 -21.04 -3.82
C LEU A 30 14.55 -21.72 -4.41
N ALA A 31 15.10 -22.74 -3.75
CA ALA A 31 16.23 -23.50 -4.30
C ALA A 31 15.83 -24.33 -5.52
N LEU A 32 14.62 -24.90 -5.53
CA LEU A 32 14.07 -25.60 -6.70
C LEU A 32 13.75 -24.62 -7.83
N VAL A 33 13.21 -23.44 -7.49
CA VAL A 33 12.95 -22.36 -8.47
C VAL A 33 14.26 -21.92 -9.14
N ARG A 34 15.34 -21.74 -8.37
CA ARG A 34 16.66 -21.40 -8.93
C ARG A 34 17.22 -22.48 -9.84
N LYS A 35 17.06 -23.75 -9.45
CA LYS A 35 17.47 -24.88 -10.29
C LYS A 35 16.75 -24.86 -11.65
N GLU A 36 15.43 -24.68 -11.65
CA GLU A 36 14.66 -24.57 -12.90
C GLU A 36 14.99 -23.28 -13.69
N ALA A 37 15.35 -22.19 -13.01
CA ALA A 37 15.84 -20.97 -13.65
C ALA A 37 17.19 -21.21 -14.37
N ASP A 38 18.07 -22.03 -13.82
CA ASP A 38 19.32 -22.41 -14.50
C ASP A 38 19.01 -23.20 -15.79
N ASP A 39 18.04 -24.13 -15.75
CA ASP A 39 17.61 -24.90 -16.92
C ASP A 39 17.05 -24.01 -18.05
N VAL A 40 16.31 -22.94 -17.70
CA VAL A 40 15.83 -21.94 -18.67
C VAL A 40 16.97 -21.32 -19.47
N THR A 41 18.13 -21.10 -18.84
CA THR A 41 19.27 -20.48 -19.51
C THR A 41 19.76 -21.33 -20.69
N GLU A 42 19.65 -22.65 -20.59
CA GLU A 42 19.97 -23.56 -21.69
C GLU A 42 18.82 -23.65 -22.71
N LEU A 43 17.56 -23.70 -22.27
CA LEU A 43 16.40 -23.69 -23.17
C LEU A 43 16.32 -22.41 -24.02
N MET A 44 16.76 -21.27 -23.49
CA MET A 44 16.89 -20.02 -24.24
C MET A 44 17.90 -20.13 -25.40
N ARG A 45 18.89 -21.02 -25.31
CA ARG A 45 19.88 -21.25 -26.37
C ARG A 45 19.43 -22.30 -27.39
N LYS A 46 18.67 -23.31 -26.95
CA LYS A 46 18.18 -24.42 -27.77
C LYS A 46 16.69 -24.67 -27.51
N PRO A 47 15.80 -23.91 -28.17
CA PRO A 47 14.36 -23.96 -27.91
C PRO A 47 13.69 -25.08 -28.72
N GLU A 48 13.97 -26.34 -28.42
CA GLU A 48 13.35 -27.50 -29.10
C GLU A 48 12.86 -28.54 -28.08
N PRO A 49 11.74 -28.30 -27.38
CA PRO A 49 11.07 -29.36 -26.67
C PRO A 49 10.48 -30.35 -27.68
N GLU A 50 10.54 -31.65 -27.34
CA GLU A 50 9.91 -32.70 -28.15
C GLU A 50 8.40 -32.45 -28.32
N GLU A 51 7.79 -32.97 -29.39
CA GLU A 51 6.34 -32.94 -29.55
C GLU A 51 5.67 -33.83 -28.50
N ILE A 52 4.91 -33.21 -27.58
CA ILE A 52 4.24 -33.92 -26.50
C ILE A 52 2.72 -33.89 -26.74
N HIS A 53 2.11 -35.08 -26.76
CA HIS A 53 0.65 -35.22 -26.73
C HIS A 53 0.11 -35.05 -25.32
N GLY A 54 -0.87 -34.17 -25.16
CA GLY A 54 -1.57 -33.98 -23.90
C GLY A 54 -2.59 -35.08 -23.65
N ARG A 55 -2.86 -35.36 -22.37
CA ARG A 55 -4.03 -36.16 -21.96
C ARG A 55 -4.82 -35.45 -20.89
N ASN A 56 -6.14 -35.56 -20.93
CA ASN A 56 -7.01 -35.02 -19.88
C ASN A 56 -7.08 -35.96 -18.65
N SER A 57 -7.82 -35.56 -17.62
CA SER A 57 -7.99 -36.34 -16.37
C SER A 57 -8.65 -37.72 -16.57
N LYS A 58 -9.30 -37.95 -17.71
CA LYS A 58 -9.89 -39.24 -18.11
C LYS A 58 -8.97 -40.05 -19.03
N GLY A 59 -7.74 -39.58 -19.27
CA GLY A 59 -6.77 -40.22 -20.15
C GLY A 59 -7.02 -40.04 -21.64
N GLN A 60 -7.97 -39.19 -22.04
CA GLN A 60 -8.27 -38.91 -23.45
C GLN A 60 -7.23 -37.96 -24.04
N ASP A 61 -6.85 -38.20 -25.29
CA ASP A 61 -5.94 -37.33 -26.04
C ASP A 61 -6.57 -35.95 -26.27
N ILE A 62 -5.82 -34.90 -25.97
CA ILE A 62 -6.22 -33.49 -26.16
C ILE A 62 -5.32 -32.79 -27.19
N GLY A 63 -4.62 -33.58 -28.01
CA GLY A 63 -3.75 -33.13 -29.09
C GLY A 63 -2.36 -32.73 -28.62
N ILE A 64 -1.57 -32.27 -29.59
CA ILE A 64 -0.20 -31.78 -29.37
C ILE A 64 -0.27 -30.53 -28.48
N LEU A 65 0.50 -30.55 -27.40
CA LEU A 65 0.61 -29.41 -26.50
C LEU A 65 1.45 -28.31 -27.17
N PRO A 66 0.97 -27.05 -27.18
CA PRO A 66 1.80 -25.93 -27.62
C PRO A 66 3.09 -25.86 -26.80
N THR A 67 4.20 -25.50 -27.43
CA THR A 67 5.53 -25.37 -26.80
C THR A 67 5.48 -24.56 -25.50
N ALA A 68 4.67 -23.50 -25.47
CA ALA A 68 4.45 -22.67 -24.30
C ALA A 68 3.92 -23.45 -23.08
N LEU A 69 3.02 -24.39 -23.32
CA LEU A 69 2.46 -25.26 -22.29
C LEU A 69 3.43 -26.37 -21.90
N VAL A 70 4.24 -26.85 -22.84
CA VAL A 70 5.32 -27.81 -22.54
C VAL A 70 6.36 -27.21 -21.58
N TYR A 71 6.80 -25.97 -21.80
CA TYR A 71 7.69 -25.32 -20.82
C TYR A 71 7.04 -25.14 -19.45
N ASN A 72 5.74 -24.85 -19.41
CA ASN A 72 4.99 -24.73 -18.16
C ASN A 72 4.98 -26.04 -17.35
N THR A 73 4.89 -27.19 -18.02
CA THR A 73 4.91 -28.50 -17.38
C THR A 73 6.32 -28.98 -17.03
N MET A 74 7.34 -28.59 -17.80
CA MET A 74 8.74 -28.91 -17.52
C MET A 74 9.30 -28.12 -16.34
N LEU A 75 8.83 -26.88 -16.13
CA LEU A 75 9.37 -25.94 -15.13
C LEU A 75 8.28 -25.45 -14.15
N PRO A 76 7.59 -26.37 -13.46
CA PRO A 76 6.40 -26.02 -12.69
C PRO A 76 6.69 -25.09 -11.51
N ASN A 77 7.87 -25.20 -10.89
CA ASN A 77 8.23 -24.36 -9.75
C ASN A 77 8.51 -22.93 -10.20
N LEU A 78 9.25 -22.73 -11.30
CA LEU A 78 9.56 -21.42 -11.84
C LEU A 78 8.30 -20.72 -12.33
N PHE A 79 7.42 -21.38 -13.09
CA PHE A 79 6.19 -20.75 -13.58
C PHE A 79 5.26 -20.37 -12.41
N ARG A 80 5.04 -21.27 -11.45
CA ARG A 80 4.22 -21.00 -10.27
C ARG A 80 4.82 -19.87 -9.43
N PHE A 81 6.12 -19.90 -9.17
CA PHE A 81 6.81 -18.83 -8.44
C PHE A 81 6.68 -17.49 -9.19
N SER A 82 6.95 -17.46 -10.49
CA SER A 82 6.91 -16.24 -11.29
C SER A 82 5.52 -15.62 -11.31
N TYR A 83 4.46 -16.44 -11.35
CA TYR A 83 3.07 -15.95 -11.37
C TYR A 83 2.56 -15.51 -9.99
N PHE A 84 2.91 -16.21 -8.89
CA PHE A 84 2.38 -15.93 -7.55
C PHE A 84 3.33 -15.18 -6.61
N CYS A 85 4.61 -15.00 -6.92
CA CYS A 85 5.54 -14.26 -6.04
C CYS A 85 5.25 -12.75 -6.08
N GLU A 86 5.19 -12.08 -4.93
CA GLU A 86 5.12 -10.62 -4.87
C GLU A 86 6.26 -10.00 -5.71
N GLU A 87 5.95 -8.96 -6.47
CA GLU A 87 6.85 -8.46 -7.51
C GLU A 87 8.19 -7.99 -6.93
N GLU A 88 8.14 -7.40 -5.74
CA GLU A 88 9.29 -6.87 -5.03
C GLU A 88 10.21 -7.96 -4.46
N ASP A 89 9.66 -9.16 -4.27
CA ASP A 89 10.37 -10.26 -3.64
C ASP A 89 11.06 -11.19 -4.65
N VAL A 90 10.82 -11.00 -5.95
CA VAL A 90 11.52 -11.73 -7.02
C VAL A 90 13.01 -11.42 -6.95
N PRO A 91 13.88 -12.42 -6.66
CA PRO A 91 15.32 -12.20 -6.55
C PRO A 91 15.93 -11.73 -7.87
N SER A 92 16.89 -10.81 -7.78
CA SER A 92 17.52 -10.22 -8.98
C SER A 92 18.27 -11.24 -9.84
N ASP A 93 18.81 -12.30 -9.22
CA ASP A 93 19.53 -13.38 -9.88
C ASP A 93 18.66 -14.23 -10.82
N ILE A 94 17.34 -14.29 -10.59
CA ILE A 94 16.39 -15.06 -11.41
C ILE A 94 15.33 -14.19 -12.11
N LEU A 95 15.47 -12.86 -12.05
CA LEU A 95 14.45 -11.93 -12.57
C LEU A 95 14.18 -12.13 -14.07
N LEU A 96 15.23 -12.34 -14.88
CA LEU A 96 15.11 -12.55 -16.32
C LEU A 96 14.37 -13.86 -16.63
N GLN A 97 14.63 -14.92 -15.87
CA GLN A 97 13.98 -16.22 -16.00
C GLN A 97 12.51 -16.14 -15.58
N CYS A 98 12.19 -15.35 -14.55
CA CYS A 98 10.80 -15.06 -14.19
C CYS A 98 10.05 -14.29 -15.29
N ILE A 99 10.69 -13.30 -15.93
CA ILE A 99 10.13 -12.59 -17.09
C ILE A 99 9.86 -13.59 -18.23
N TRP A 100 10.85 -14.43 -18.55
CA TRP A 100 10.71 -15.46 -19.60
C TRP A 100 9.55 -16.43 -19.30
N ALA A 101 9.46 -16.94 -18.07
CA ALA A 101 8.39 -17.86 -17.68
C ALA A 101 7.01 -17.20 -17.81
N LEU A 102 6.86 -15.95 -17.38
CA LEU A 102 5.60 -15.23 -17.53
C LEU A 102 5.27 -14.93 -19.01
N GLU A 103 6.24 -14.61 -19.86
CA GLU A 103 6.01 -14.42 -21.29
C GLU A 103 5.54 -15.70 -21.98
N TRP A 104 6.13 -16.85 -21.64
CA TRP A 104 5.65 -18.14 -22.12
C TRP A 104 4.29 -18.51 -21.52
N PHE A 105 4.02 -18.13 -20.28
CA PHE A 105 2.70 -18.33 -19.70
C PHE A 105 1.63 -17.53 -20.44
N ILE A 106 1.92 -16.28 -20.81
CA ILE A 106 1.04 -15.46 -21.66
C ILE A 106 0.76 -16.16 -23.00
N ARG A 107 1.78 -16.73 -23.64
CA ARG A 107 1.62 -17.50 -24.90
C ARG A 107 0.74 -18.72 -24.68
N ALA A 108 0.99 -19.51 -23.63
CA ALA A 108 0.18 -20.67 -23.29
C ALA A 108 -1.29 -20.29 -23.10
N LEU A 109 -1.59 -19.20 -22.39
CA LEU A 109 -2.95 -18.71 -22.18
C LEU A 109 -3.65 -18.27 -23.49
N LYS A 110 -2.90 -17.82 -24.49
CA LYS A 110 -3.41 -17.39 -25.80
C LYS A 110 -3.60 -18.55 -26.77
N GLU A 111 -2.65 -19.49 -26.79
CA GLU A 111 -2.54 -20.54 -27.81
C GLU A 111 -3.30 -21.82 -27.44
N CYS A 112 -3.45 -22.12 -26.14
CA CYS A 112 -3.99 -23.40 -25.69
C CYS A 112 -5.53 -23.44 -25.67
N SER A 113 -6.07 -24.63 -25.97
CA SER A 113 -7.50 -24.91 -25.77
C SER A 113 -7.88 -24.89 -24.28
N GLU A 114 -9.18 -24.82 -23.98
CA GLU A 114 -9.66 -24.91 -22.60
C GLU A 114 -9.25 -26.23 -21.95
N ASP A 115 -9.35 -27.35 -22.68
CA ASP A 115 -8.98 -28.68 -22.19
C ASP A 115 -7.48 -28.81 -21.92
N GLN A 116 -6.63 -28.18 -22.74
CA GLN A 116 -5.19 -28.13 -22.53
C GLN A 116 -4.81 -27.30 -21.29
N LEU A 117 -5.43 -26.14 -21.09
CA LEU A 117 -5.18 -25.36 -19.86
C LEU A 117 -5.73 -26.08 -18.61
N ARG A 118 -6.82 -26.82 -18.76
CA ARG A 118 -7.43 -27.62 -17.69
C ARG A 118 -6.56 -28.80 -17.29
N SER A 119 -5.88 -29.46 -18.23
CA SER A 119 -5.02 -30.61 -17.93
C SER A 119 -3.83 -30.26 -17.03
N VAL A 120 -3.41 -28.98 -17.02
CA VAL A 120 -2.32 -28.47 -16.16
C VAL A 120 -2.82 -27.57 -15.02
N GLY A 121 -4.13 -27.48 -14.82
CA GLY A 121 -4.73 -26.78 -13.67
C GLY A 121 -4.82 -25.26 -13.77
N HIS A 122 -4.61 -24.66 -14.96
CA HIS A 122 -4.82 -23.22 -15.17
C HIS A 122 -6.30 -22.85 -15.32
N ILE A 123 -7.15 -23.83 -15.65
CA ILE A 123 -8.61 -23.74 -15.60
C ILE A 123 -9.13 -24.85 -14.70
N LEU A 124 -9.85 -24.48 -13.64
CA LEU A 124 -10.33 -25.42 -12.64
C LEU A 124 -11.51 -26.24 -13.17
N PRO A 125 -11.71 -27.50 -12.73
CA PRO A 125 -12.76 -28.39 -13.23
C PRO A 125 -14.17 -27.80 -13.27
N HIS A 126 -14.52 -26.87 -12.37
CA HIS A 126 -15.84 -26.24 -12.33
C HIS A 126 -15.96 -24.98 -13.20
N GLN A 127 -14.85 -24.44 -13.72
CA GLN A 127 -14.84 -23.25 -14.56
C GLN A 127 -15.11 -23.66 -16.01
N HIS A 128 -16.35 -23.54 -16.47
CA HIS A 128 -16.75 -23.80 -17.85
C HIS A 128 -17.36 -22.54 -18.49
N GLY A 129 -17.37 -22.46 -19.82
CA GLY A 129 -17.99 -21.37 -20.57
C GLY A 129 -17.48 -19.99 -20.13
N GLU A 130 -18.39 -19.11 -19.71
CA GLU A 130 -18.03 -17.76 -19.24
C GLU A 130 -17.08 -17.73 -18.03
N MET A 131 -17.15 -18.73 -17.13
CA MET A 131 -16.20 -18.79 -16.01
C MET A 131 -14.79 -19.15 -16.47
N ALA A 132 -14.66 -20.04 -17.47
CA ALA A 132 -13.37 -20.38 -18.06
C ALA A 132 -12.75 -19.19 -18.80
N LYS A 133 -13.57 -18.47 -19.59
CA LYS A 133 -13.16 -17.22 -20.25
C LYS A 133 -12.71 -16.18 -19.23
N TYR A 134 -13.46 -16.03 -18.13
CA TYR A 134 -13.10 -15.12 -17.05
C TYR A 134 -11.76 -15.47 -16.40
N ALA A 135 -11.56 -16.73 -16.05
CA ALA A 135 -10.32 -17.22 -15.45
C ALA A 135 -9.11 -16.98 -16.38
N ARG A 136 -9.27 -17.27 -17.68
CA ARG A 136 -8.23 -17.02 -18.69
C ARG A 136 -7.90 -15.53 -18.83
N TYR A 137 -8.91 -14.67 -18.94
CA TYR A 137 -8.70 -13.21 -18.95
C TYR A 137 -7.94 -12.75 -17.70
N PHE A 138 -8.35 -13.25 -16.53
CA PHE A 138 -7.79 -12.82 -15.26
C PHE A 138 -6.32 -13.22 -15.15
N ALA A 139 -6.00 -14.45 -15.55
CA ALA A 139 -4.63 -14.94 -15.62
C ALA A 139 -3.77 -14.15 -16.62
N LEU A 140 -4.33 -13.87 -17.81
CA LEU A 140 -3.63 -13.15 -18.86
C LEU A 140 -3.31 -11.70 -18.45
N THR A 141 -4.27 -11.02 -17.83
CA THR A 141 -4.11 -9.64 -17.37
C THR A 141 -3.09 -9.54 -16.24
N ASN A 142 -3.16 -10.44 -15.24
CA ASN A 142 -2.18 -10.52 -14.17
C ASN A 142 -0.76 -10.79 -14.71
N ALA A 143 -0.61 -11.77 -15.61
CA ALA A 143 0.69 -12.10 -16.18
C ALA A 143 1.27 -10.93 -16.99
N ARG A 144 0.45 -10.26 -17.83
CA ARG A 144 0.88 -9.08 -18.61
C ARG A 144 1.34 -7.93 -17.72
N ASN A 145 0.56 -7.57 -16.71
CA ASN A 145 0.91 -6.48 -15.79
C ASN A 145 2.22 -6.79 -15.08
N LYS A 146 2.37 -8.01 -14.57
CA LYS A 146 3.57 -8.43 -13.85
C LYS A 146 4.83 -8.45 -14.71
N VAL A 147 4.73 -8.96 -15.95
CA VAL A 147 5.81 -8.89 -16.94
C VAL A 147 6.19 -7.44 -17.22
N ALA A 148 5.21 -6.59 -17.50
CA ALA A 148 5.45 -5.18 -17.78
C ALA A 148 6.17 -4.51 -16.59
N HIS A 149 5.71 -4.73 -15.36
CA HIS A 149 6.35 -4.17 -14.17
C HIS A 149 7.78 -4.68 -13.98
N HIS A 150 8.04 -5.97 -14.19
CA HIS A 150 9.40 -6.53 -14.13
C HIS A 150 10.33 -5.92 -15.18
N ILE A 151 9.84 -5.76 -16.42
CA ILE A 151 10.60 -5.15 -17.51
C ILE A 151 10.89 -3.66 -17.25
N LEU A 152 9.98 -2.97 -16.54
CA LEU A 152 10.11 -1.56 -16.18
C LEU A 152 10.99 -1.29 -14.95
N LYS A 153 11.41 -2.33 -14.23
CA LYS A 153 12.31 -2.20 -13.07
C LYS A 153 13.67 -1.60 -13.49
N PRO A 154 14.37 -0.87 -12.61
CA PRO A 154 15.65 -0.23 -12.94
C PRO A 154 16.77 -1.18 -13.38
N GLN A 155 16.69 -2.48 -13.02
CA GLN A 155 17.66 -3.49 -13.45
C GLN A 155 17.50 -3.89 -14.92
N ILE A 156 16.30 -3.73 -15.49
CA ILE A 156 15.97 -4.15 -16.86
C ILE A 156 15.77 -2.93 -17.77
N ASP A 157 14.91 -2.00 -17.36
CA ASP A 157 14.62 -0.73 -18.04
C ASP A 157 14.39 -0.83 -19.55
N ARG A 158 13.44 -1.68 -19.98
CA ARG A 158 13.08 -1.86 -21.42
C ARG A 158 11.64 -1.44 -21.70
N PRO A 159 11.31 -0.13 -21.64
CA PRO A 159 9.93 0.35 -21.70
C PRO A 159 9.19 0.02 -23.01
N ILE A 160 9.88 -0.10 -24.15
CA ILE A 160 9.25 -0.49 -25.42
C ILE A 160 8.66 -1.90 -25.33
N GLU A 161 9.35 -2.82 -24.66
CA GLU A 161 8.87 -4.18 -24.47
C GLU A 161 7.75 -4.26 -23.44
N ALA A 162 7.83 -3.50 -22.35
CA ALA A 162 6.72 -3.40 -21.42
C ALA A 162 5.46 -2.81 -22.08
N LEU A 163 5.64 -1.81 -22.96
CA LEU A 163 4.54 -1.16 -23.66
C LEU A 163 3.71 -2.14 -24.51
N ARG A 164 4.34 -3.17 -25.09
CA ARG A 164 3.62 -4.20 -25.86
C ARG A 164 2.61 -4.95 -25.00
N HIS A 165 2.98 -5.27 -23.75
CA HIS A 165 2.11 -5.98 -22.82
C HIS A 165 1.01 -5.07 -22.27
N LEU A 166 1.34 -3.81 -21.96
CA LEU A 166 0.37 -2.84 -21.45
C LEU A 166 -0.65 -2.42 -22.51
N ARG A 167 -0.26 -2.25 -23.77
CA ARG A 167 -1.20 -1.99 -24.88
C ARG A 167 -2.22 -3.10 -25.02
N GLU A 168 -1.75 -4.34 -25.04
CA GLU A 168 -2.58 -5.53 -25.12
C GLU A 168 -3.51 -5.67 -23.90
N ALA A 169 -3.04 -5.34 -22.70
CA ALA A 169 -3.86 -5.34 -21.49
C ALA A 169 -4.95 -4.25 -21.55
N VAL A 170 -4.61 -3.03 -21.98
CA VAL A 170 -5.58 -1.94 -22.19
C VAL A 170 -6.66 -2.37 -23.19
N GLN A 171 -6.28 -2.87 -24.35
CA GLN A 171 -7.23 -3.35 -25.36
C GLN A 171 -8.15 -4.45 -24.80
N THR A 172 -7.61 -5.38 -24.01
CA THR A 172 -8.41 -6.45 -23.41
C THR A 172 -9.44 -5.90 -22.42
N ASP A 173 -9.10 -4.88 -21.63
CA ASP A 173 -10.04 -4.20 -20.72
C ASP A 173 -11.08 -3.36 -21.48
N GLU A 174 -10.71 -2.74 -22.61
CA GLU A 174 -11.63 -2.00 -23.49
C GLU A 174 -12.71 -2.93 -24.07
N GLU A 175 -12.30 -4.02 -24.72
CA GLU A 175 -13.19 -4.99 -25.36
C GLU A 175 -14.17 -5.59 -24.36
N ARG A 176 -13.64 -6.01 -23.21
CA ARG A 176 -14.44 -6.62 -22.15
C ARG A 176 -15.37 -5.62 -21.47
N GLY A 177 -14.90 -4.40 -21.23
CA GLY A 177 -15.72 -3.32 -20.67
C GLY A 177 -16.90 -3.00 -21.58
N ALA A 178 -16.64 -2.91 -22.88
CA ALA A 178 -17.67 -2.72 -23.91
C ALA A 178 -18.70 -3.85 -23.88
N GLU A 179 -18.24 -5.11 -23.87
CA GLU A 179 -19.12 -6.28 -23.85
C GLU A 179 -19.99 -6.34 -22.57
N ARG A 180 -19.41 -6.12 -21.39
CA ARG A 180 -20.10 -6.33 -20.11
C ARG A 180 -20.92 -5.15 -19.63
N THR A 181 -20.48 -3.93 -19.92
CA THR A 181 -21.02 -2.71 -19.30
C THR A 181 -21.36 -1.63 -20.33
N GLY A 182 -21.05 -1.83 -21.61
CA GLY A 182 -21.16 -0.80 -22.65
C GLY A 182 -20.14 0.34 -22.49
N ASN A 183 -19.19 0.23 -21.54
CA ASN A 183 -18.17 1.23 -21.28
C ASN A 183 -16.80 0.65 -21.63
N SER A 184 -16.14 1.19 -22.64
CA SER A 184 -14.76 0.81 -23.04
C SER A 184 -13.70 1.72 -22.42
N ASP A 185 -14.05 2.66 -21.54
CA ASP A 185 -13.10 3.62 -21.01
C ASP A 185 -12.21 3.03 -19.90
N VAL A 186 -11.03 2.51 -20.27
CA VAL A 186 -10.09 1.88 -19.31
C VAL A 186 -9.70 2.81 -18.17
N MET A 187 -9.64 4.12 -18.38
CA MET A 187 -9.31 5.04 -17.29
C MET A 187 -10.36 5.00 -16.18
N LYS A 188 -11.62 4.68 -16.50
CA LYS A 188 -12.70 4.48 -15.51
C LYS A 188 -12.77 3.05 -15.00
N LEU A 189 -12.54 2.07 -15.88
CA LEU A 189 -12.61 0.65 -15.52
C LEU A 189 -11.42 0.21 -14.65
N ASN A 190 -10.21 0.63 -15.04
CA ASN A 190 -8.94 0.25 -14.45
C ASN A 190 -7.93 1.42 -14.49
N PRO A 191 -8.09 2.42 -13.60
CA PRO A 191 -7.20 3.57 -13.54
C PRO A 191 -5.72 3.24 -13.30
N VAL A 192 -5.42 2.09 -12.66
CA VAL A 192 -4.03 1.64 -12.41
C VAL A 192 -3.38 1.27 -13.74
N LEU A 193 -3.98 0.34 -14.49
CA LEU A 193 -3.49 -0.08 -15.80
C LEU A 193 -3.33 1.11 -16.76
N TYR A 194 -4.32 2.00 -16.82
CA TYR A 194 -4.24 3.18 -17.67
C TYR A 194 -3.08 4.11 -17.26
N GLY A 195 -2.84 4.25 -15.96
CA GLY A 195 -1.71 5.00 -15.40
C GLY A 195 -0.37 4.44 -15.85
N ASP A 196 -0.18 3.13 -15.72
CA ASP A 196 1.05 2.46 -16.12
C ASP A 196 1.25 2.48 -17.64
N TYR A 197 0.17 2.31 -18.42
CA TYR A 197 0.19 2.49 -19.87
C TYR A 197 0.69 3.89 -20.28
N ALA A 198 0.08 4.94 -19.73
CA ALA A 198 0.42 6.32 -20.07
C ALA A 198 1.87 6.69 -19.70
N VAL A 199 2.33 6.21 -18.53
CA VAL A 199 3.73 6.38 -18.12
C VAL A 199 4.66 5.59 -19.03
N CYS A 200 4.31 4.37 -19.39
CA CYS A 200 5.12 3.52 -20.28
C CYS A 200 5.24 4.11 -21.68
N LEU A 201 4.19 4.73 -22.23
CA LEU A 201 4.26 5.50 -23.49
C LEU A 201 5.34 6.59 -23.43
N ALA A 202 5.34 7.37 -22.35
CA ALA A 202 6.33 8.44 -22.17
C ALA A 202 7.76 7.94 -21.96
N ARG A 203 7.93 6.76 -21.33
CA ARG A 203 9.23 6.10 -21.16
C ARG A 203 9.74 5.47 -22.45
N ALA A 204 8.85 4.88 -23.25
CA ALA A 204 9.17 4.23 -24.52
C ALA A 204 9.64 5.24 -25.59
N ARG A 205 9.19 6.50 -25.52
CA ARG A 205 9.58 7.61 -26.41
C ARG A 205 9.30 7.33 -27.91
N THR A 206 8.36 6.43 -28.19
CA THR A 206 7.96 6.08 -29.56
C THR A 206 6.94 7.05 -30.13
N ASP A 207 6.07 7.62 -29.28
CA ASP A 207 5.07 8.62 -29.67
C ASP A 207 4.78 9.59 -28.50
N ASP A 208 5.45 10.73 -28.51
CA ASP A 208 5.26 11.76 -27.47
C ASP A 208 3.91 12.46 -27.56
N LYS A 209 3.24 12.46 -28.72
CA LYS A 209 1.90 13.06 -28.85
C LYS A 209 0.86 12.18 -28.17
N GLU A 210 0.94 10.87 -28.38
CA GLU A 210 0.10 9.89 -27.69
C GLU A 210 0.37 9.93 -26.18
N ALA A 211 1.64 9.91 -25.77
CA ALA A 211 2.02 10.01 -24.36
C ALA A 211 1.47 11.29 -23.70
N LYS A 212 1.61 12.44 -24.35
CA LYS A 212 1.06 13.73 -23.86
C LYS A 212 -0.45 13.62 -23.67
N LYS A 213 -1.18 13.08 -24.65
CA LYS A 213 -2.64 12.92 -24.59
C LYS A 213 -3.05 12.06 -23.39
N ALA A 214 -2.47 10.88 -23.24
CA ALA A 214 -2.80 9.95 -22.17
C ALA A 214 -2.46 10.51 -20.77
N LEU A 215 -1.28 11.12 -20.62
CA LEU A 215 -0.86 11.72 -19.34
C LEU A 215 -1.65 12.97 -18.99
N SER A 216 -2.00 13.81 -19.97
CA SER A 216 -2.87 14.97 -19.73
C SER A 216 -4.24 14.55 -19.22
N ARG A 217 -4.76 13.44 -19.76
CA ARG A 217 -6.03 12.85 -19.31
C ARG A 217 -6.00 12.49 -17.82
N ILE A 218 -4.98 11.75 -17.40
CA ILE A 218 -4.74 11.40 -15.98
C ILE A 218 -4.68 12.65 -15.11
N VAL A 219 -3.93 13.66 -15.54
CA VAL A 219 -3.68 14.87 -14.73
C VAL A 219 -4.91 15.75 -14.60
N ASN A 220 -5.81 15.75 -15.59
CA ASN A 220 -6.97 16.63 -15.65
C ASN A 220 -8.25 15.98 -15.10
N GLU A 221 -8.43 14.68 -15.33
CA GLU A 221 -9.66 13.98 -14.98
C GLU A 221 -9.61 13.29 -13.61
N LEU A 222 -8.43 12.87 -13.13
CA LEU A 222 -8.31 12.23 -11.82
C LEU A 222 -8.16 13.27 -10.70
N SER A 223 -8.95 13.09 -9.63
CA SER A 223 -8.90 13.93 -8.45
C SER A 223 -7.71 13.56 -7.55
N LEU A 224 -6.73 14.46 -7.44
CA LEU A 224 -5.58 14.31 -6.54
C LEU A 224 -6.04 14.20 -5.08
N ASN A 225 -5.50 13.21 -4.34
CA ASN A 225 -5.83 12.87 -2.95
C ASN A 225 -7.19 12.18 -2.73
N ALA A 226 -7.95 11.82 -3.78
CA ALA A 226 -9.17 11.03 -3.60
C ALA A 226 -8.86 9.60 -3.08
N SER A 227 -7.71 9.05 -3.44
CA SER A 227 -7.18 7.78 -2.95
C SER A 227 -5.64 7.76 -3.06
N SER A 228 -5.00 6.73 -2.49
CA SER A 228 -3.58 6.47 -2.71
C SER A 228 -3.27 6.28 -4.20
N THR A 229 -4.10 5.49 -4.90
CA THR A 229 -3.98 5.18 -6.33
C THR A 229 -4.09 6.42 -7.22
N THR A 230 -5.09 7.27 -6.99
CA THR A 230 -5.26 8.51 -7.77
C THR A 230 -4.11 9.49 -7.51
N THR A 231 -3.65 9.59 -6.25
CA THR A 231 -2.48 10.41 -5.91
C THR A 231 -1.24 9.94 -6.64
N TYR A 232 -0.98 8.64 -6.61
CA TYR A 232 0.10 8.00 -7.33
C TYR A 232 0.06 8.32 -8.83
N ASN A 233 -1.08 8.07 -9.48
CA ASN A 233 -1.24 8.28 -10.92
C ASN A 233 -1.10 9.74 -11.33
N VAL A 234 -1.69 10.67 -10.58
CA VAL A 234 -1.60 12.11 -10.91
C VAL A 234 -0.18 12.63 -10.75
N ILE A 235 0.54 12.24 -9.69
CA ILE A 235 1.91 12.73 -9.46
C ILE A 235 2.89 12.13 -10.49
N ARG A 236 2.85 10.82 -10.74
CA ARG A 236 3.61 10.20 -11.84
C ARG A 236 3.25 10.84 -13.17
N GLY A 237 1.96 10.98 -13.43
CA GLY A 237 1.39 11.61 -14.61
C GLY A 237 2.02 12.97 -14.88
N LYS A 238 2.06 13.85 -13.86
CA LYS A 238 2.68 15.18 -13.96
C LYS A 238 4.18 15.11 -14.24
N VAL A 239 4.93 14.21 -13.60
CA VAL A 239 6.39 14.09 -13.82
C VAL A 239 6.68 13.69 -15.26
N TYR A 240 6.04 12.64 -15.75
CA TYR A 240 6.26 12.17 -17.11
C TYR A 240 5.68 13.14 -18.15
N LEU A 241 4.56 13.82 -17.85
CA LEU A 241 4.01 14.86 -18.72
C LEU A 241 4.97 16.03 -18.87
N ALA A 242 5.62 16.49 -17.80
CA ALA A 242 6.63 17.54 -17.89
C ALA A 242 7.80 17.14 -18.82
N ARG A 243 8.29 15.90 -18.71
CA ARG A 243 9.35 15.36 -19.58
C ARG A 243 8.91 15.30 -21.04
N VAL A 244 7.70 14.82 -21.31
CA VAL A 244 7.12 14.77 -22.66
C VAL A 244 6.95 16.19 -23.23
N LEU A 245 6.42 17.13 -22.45
CA LEU A 245 6.26 18.53 -22.87
C LEU A 245 7.60 19.16 -23.24
N ARG A 246 8.68 18.89 -22.49
CA ARG A 246 10.03 19.36 -22.87
C ARG A 246 10.48 18.81 -24.22
N ARG A 247 10.31 17.51 -24.47
CA ARG A 247 10.68 16.89 -25.75
C ARG A 247 9.88 17.44 -26.92
N LEU A 248 8.62 17.82 -26.68
CA LEU A 248 7.75 18.49 -27.66
C LEU A 248 8.04 20.00 -27.80
N GLY A 249 8.99 20.57 -27.05
CA GLY A 249 9.31 22.00 -27.08
C GLY A 249 8.36 22.91 -26.29
N GLU A 250 7.41 22.36 -25.54
CA GLU A 250 6.44 23.09 -24.72
C GLU A 250 7.01 23.45 -23.33
N THR A 251 8.17 24.09 -23.33
CA THR A 251 9.01 24.34 -22.13
C THR A 251 8.29 25.08 -21.02
N LYS A 252 7.50 26.13 -21.34
CA LYS A 252 6.74 26.90 -20.33
C LYS A 252 5.75 26.04 -19.54
N GLN A 253 5.07 25.10 -20.21
CA GLN A 253 4.14 24.20 -19.52
C GLN A 253 4.89 23.17 -18.68
N ALA A 254 6.02 22.67 -19.18
CA ALA A 254 6.90 21.79 -18.41
C ALA A 254 7.43 22.48 -17.14
N ASP A 255 7.97 23.69 -17.25
CA ASP A 255 8.51 24.47 -16.12
C ASP A 255 7.46 24.68 -15.01
N ASN A 256 6.21 24.94 -15.39
CA ASN A 256 5.10 25.10 -14.47
C ASN A 256 4.81 23.80 -13.69
N LEU A 257 4.78 22.66 -14.39
CA LEU A 257 4.58 21.35 -13.76
C LEU A 257 5.74 20.99 -12.84
N GLU A 258 6.97 21.21 -13.27
CA GLU A 258 8.18 20.91 -12.51
C GLU A 258 8.27 21.74 -11.23
N THR A 259 8.02 23.05 -11.32
CA THR A 259 7.98 23.94 -10.16
C THR A 259 6.94 23.47 -9.14
N TRP A 260 5.75 23.08 -9.62
CA TRP A 260 4.71 22.54 -8.77
C TRP A 260 5.12 21.22 -8.13
N LEU A 261 5.72 20.30 -8.89
CA LEU A 261 6.17 18.98 -8.45
C LEU A 261 7.24 19.08 -7.37
N ILE A 262 8.24 19.94 -7.56
CA ILE A 262 9.31 20.19 -6.58
C ILE A 262 8.69 20.62 -5.24
N LYS A 263 7.75 21.59 -5.28
CA LYS A 263 7.06 22.07 -4.08
C LYS A 263 6.22 20.97 -3.43
N TRP A 264 5.50 20.18 -4.23
CA TRP A 264 4.63 19.11 -3.75
C TRP A 264 5.44 18.01 -3.08
N LEU A 265 6.48 17.49 -3.74
CA LEU A 265 7.34 16.42 -3.24
C LEU A 265 8.11 16.84 -1.99
N LYS A 266 8.62 18.09 -1.92
CA LYS A 266 9.26 18.61 -0.69
C LYS A 266 8.30 18.67 0.49
N LYS A 267 7.01 18.96 0.26
CA LYS A 267 5.96 18.97 1.29
C LYS A 267 5.42 17.58 1.63
N ASN A 268 5.48 16.64 0.68
CA ASN A 268 4.89 15.31 0.78
C ASN A 268 5.90 14.18 0.49
N PRO A 269 7.08 14.15 1.15
CA PRO A 269 8.21 13.28 0.77
C PRO A 269 7.96 11.77 0.91
N HIS A 270 6.94 11.38 1.68
CA HIS A 270 6.58 9.98 1.94
C HIS A 270 5.13 9.67 1.56
N LYS A 271 4.50 10.49 0.70
CA LYS A 271 3.17 10.16 0.15
C LYS A 271 3.21 9.14 -0.97
N MET A 272 4.38 8.88 -1.53
CA MET A 272 4.61 7.76 -2.44
C MET A 272 5.66 6.85 -1.81
N SER A 273 5.57 5.55 -2.10
CA SER A 273 6.54 4.59 -1.61
C SER A 273 7.92 4.84 -2.22
N ASP A 274 8.94 4.33 -1.54
CA ASP A 274 10.33 4.42 -2.02
C ASP A 274 10.49 3.76 -3.39
N LYS A 275 9.79 2.64 -3.65
CA LYS A 275 9.72 1.96 -4.96
C LYS A 275 9.40 2.97 -6.08
N ILE A 276 8.29 3.67 -5.92
CA ILE A 276 7.76 4.57 -6.93
C ILE A 276 8.70 5.76 -7.15
N ILE A 277 9.20 6.36 -6.07
CA ILE A 277 10.13 7.49 -6.14
C ILE A 277 11.44 7.09 -6.83
N VAL A 278 11.99 5.93 -6.46
CA VAL A 278 13.25 5.43 -7.01
C VAL A 278 13.07 5.16 -8.50
N GLU A 279 12.07 4.38 -8.90
CA GLU A 279 11.81 4.10 -10.33
C GLU A 279 11.69 5.41 -11.13
N MET A 280 10.86 6.34 -10.68
CA MET A 280 10.58 7.59 -11.38
C MET A 280 11.81 8.50 -11.62
N PHE A 281 12.83 8.39 -10.78
CA PHE A 281 14.03 9.24 -10.82
C PHE A 281 15.35 8.47 -11.01
N THR A 282 15.28 7.17 -11.32
CA THR A 282 16.48 6.38 -11.62
C THR A 282 16.38 5.61 -12.93
N THR A 283 15.23 5.62 -13.60
CA THR A 283 15.02 5.03 -14.94
C THR A 283 14.73 6.10 -15.98
N ASP A 284 15.16 5.85 -17.22
CA ASP A 284 14.86 6.68 -18.40
C ASP A 284 15.14 8.19 -18.27
N ILE A 285 16.04 8.59 -17.37
CA ILE A 285 16.47 9.99 -17.20
C ILE A 285 17.98 10.08 -16.98
N ASP A 286 18.52 11.26 -17.29
CA ASP A 286 19.80 11.69 -16.75
C ASP A 286 19.56 12.40 -15.40
N GLN A 287 20.07 11.80 -14.34
CA GLN A 287 19.90 12.29 -12.96
C GLN A 287 20.60 13.64 -12.74
N ASP A 288 21.61 13.94 -13.54
CA ASP A 288 22.37 15.18 -13.48
C ASP A 288 21.73 16.30 -14.30
N THR A 289 20.61 16.05 -14.99
CA THR A 289 19.90 17.07 -15.77
C THR A 289 18.39 17.13 -15.53
N ASP A 290 17.76 16.11 -14.93
CA ASP A 290 16.32 16.13 -14.63
C ASP A 290 15.93 17.34 -13.73
N PRO A 291 15.06 18.25 -14.22
CA PRO A 291 14.75 19.49 -13.49
C PRO A 291 14.07 19.27 -12.15
N VAL A 292 13.21 18.25 -12.04
CA VAL A 292 12.50 17.95 -10.80
C VAL A 292 13.48 17.39 -9.77
N LEU A 293 14.31 16.41 -10.16
CA LEU A 293 15.31 15.82 -9.27
C LEU A 293 16.33 16.87 -8.83
N LYS A 294 16.84 17.72 -9.73
CA LYS A 294 17.68 18.87 -9.38
C LYS A 294 17.01 19.79 -8.38
N GLY A 295 15.76 20.18 -8.65
CA GLY A 295 14.99 21.03 -7.75
C GLY A 295 14.76 20.44 -6.37
N LEU A 296 14.77 19.10 -6.25
CA LEU A 296 14.68 18.38 -4.98
C LEU A 296 16.01 18.33 -4.21
N GLY A 297 17.14 18.56 -4.89
CA GLY A 297 18.49 18.44 -4.31
C GLY A 297 19.27 17.22 -4.81
N GLY A 298 18.89 16.64 -5.95
CA GLY A 298 19.55 15.49 -6.56
C GLY A 298 19.22 14.16 -5.89
N ILE A 299 19.99 13.12 -6.23
CA ILE A 299 19.82 11.75 -5.69
C ILE A 299 19.87 11.70 -4.16
N LYS A 300 20.64 12.60 -3.52
CA LYS A 300 20.73 12.73 -2.06
C LYS A 300 19.38 13.03 -1.41
N TRP A 301 18.46 13.68 -2.11
CA TRP A 301 17.10 13.87 -1.61
C TRP A 301 16.38 12.53 -1.45
N ILE A 302 16.52 11.62 -2.43
CA ILE A 302 15.90 10.30 -2.43
C ILE A 302 16.49 9.43 -1.31
N GLU A 303 17.82 9.40 -1.21
CA GLU A 303 18.57 8.62 -0.20
C GLU A 303 18.36 9.15 1.23
N GLY A 304 18.21 10.48 1.37
CA GLY A 304 18.09 11.17 2.66
C GLY A 304 16.68 11.21 3.24
N ARG A 305 15.66 10.64 2.58
CA ARG A 305 14.29 10.68 3.08
C ARG A 305 14.15 9.85 4.35
N LYS A 306 13.73 10.51 5.44
CA LYS A 306 13.42 9.89 6.73
C LYS A 306 12.09 10.36 7.25
N HIS A 307 11.33 9.47 7.87
CA HIS A 307 10.20 9.88 8.70
C HIS A 307 10.79 10.62 9.91
N THR A 308 10.35 11.86 10.09
CA THR A 308 10.66 12.68 11.26
C THR A 308 9.33 13.16 11.79
N GLN A 309 9.25 13.47 13.08
CA GLN A 309 8.05 14.04 13.67
C GLN A 309 7.47 15.20 12.84
N LYS A 310 8.33 16.17 12.47
CA LYS A 310 7.91 17.32 11.65
C LYS A 310 7.36 16.90 10.28
N THR A 311 7.94 15.85 9.69
CA THR A 311 7.46 15.30 8.43
C THR A 311 6.10 14.64 8.62
N ASP A 312 5.92 13.83 9.65
CA ASP A 312 4.68 13.09 9.91
C ASP A 312 3.53 14.04 10.29
N GLU A 313 3.81 15.04 11.14
CA GLU A 313 2.88 16.13 11.45
C GLU A 313 2.47 16.94 10.22
N ARG A 314 3.35 17.10 9.23
CA ARG A 314 2.99 17.76 7.98
C ARG A 314 2.17 16.84 7.09
N LEU A 315 2.47 15.55 7.06
CA LEU A 315 1.76 14.53 6.29
C LEU A 315 0.39 14.18 6.87
N SER A 316 0.10 14.51 8.13
CA SER A 316 -1.23 14.40 8.73
C SER A 316 -2.15 15.58 8.39
N ARG A 317 -1.60 16.72 7.97
CA ARG A 317 -2.39 17.92 7.63
C ARG A 317 -3.15 17.73 6.32
N THR A 318 -4.46 17.52 6.43
CA THR A 318 -5.40 17.43 5.31
C THR A 318 -6.69 18.14 5.60
N CYS A 319 -7.35 18.63 4.57
CA CYS A 319 -8.76 18.98 4.69
C CYS A 319 -9.54 17.76 5.18
N ARG A 320 -10.30 17.90 6.27
CA ARG A 320 -11.08 16.80 6.84
C ARG A 320 -12.21 16.33 5.92
N ASN A 321 -12.69 17.20 5.03
CA ASN A 321 -13.78 16.90 4.11
C ASN A 321 -13.32 16.32 2.77
N CYS A 322 -12.38 16.99 2.08
CA CYS A 322 -11.99 16.62 0.71
C CYS A 322 -10.57 16.04 0.59
N HIS A 323 -9.89 15.85 1.73
CA HIS A 323 -8.52 15.31 1.81
C HIS A 323 -7.42 16.10 1.08
N ALA A 324 -7.76 17.26 0.50
CA ALA A 324 -6.80 18.17 -0.12
C ALA A 324 -5.71 18.62 0.86
N ARG A 325 -4.51 18.88 0.31
CA ARG A 325 -3.28 19.10 1.09
C ARG A 325 -2.50 20.29 0.58
N GLU A 326 -1.51 20.73 1.35
CA GLU A 326 -0.51 21.64 0.81
C GLU A 326 0.42 20.89 -0.18
N PRO A 327 0.91 21.55 -1.24
CA PRO A 327 0.69 22.95 -1.61
C PRO A 327 -0.56 23.20 -2.47
N GLN A 328 -1.40 22.20 -2.73
CA GLN A 328 -2.60 22.33 -3.59
C GLN A 328 -3.57 23.38 -3.04
N VAL A 329 -3.78 23.37 -1.74
CA VAL A 329 -4.63 24.32 -1.02
C VAL A 329 -3.92 24.82 0.23
N LYS A 330 -4.26 26.02 0.68
CA LYS A 330 -3.92 26.46 2.04
C LYS A 330 -4.89 25.79 3.02
N LEU A 331 -4.36 25.25 4.11
CA LEU A 331 -5.16 24.63 5.16
C LEU A 331 -5.25 25.58 6.36
N ALA A 332 -6.47 25.77 6.86
CA ALA A 332 -6.75 26.48 8.09
C ALA A 332 -7.23 25.51 9.16
N GLN A 333 -6.77 25.67 10.39
CA GLN A 333 -7.29 24.90 11.53
C GLN A 333 -8.70 25.39 11.89
N CYS A 334 -9.52 24.49 12.43
CA CYS A 334 -10.76 24.89 13.09
C CYS A 334 -10.43 25.89 14.22
N ALA A 335 -10.98 27.10 14.15
CA ALA A 335 -10.66 28.17 15.11
C ALA A 335 -11.01 27.83 16.57
N ARG A 336 -11.95 26.90 16.77
CA ARG A 336 -12.44 26.51 18.10
C ARG A 336 -11.59 25.40 18.74
N CYS A 337 -11.46 24.25 18.09
CA CYS A 337 -10.75 23.09 18.65
C CYS A 337 -9.27 23.02 18.24
N LYS A 338 -8.85 23.73 17.19
CA LYS A 338 -7.48 23.75 16.62
C LYS A 338 -6.92 22.39 16.17
N HIS A 339 -7.71 21.33 16.25
CA HIS A 339 -7.28 19.95 16.02
C HIS A 339 -7.36 19.54 14.53
N ILE A 340 -8.46 19.84 13.85
CA ILE A 340 -8.65 19.47 12.43
C ILE A 340 -8.41 20.63 11.47
N TYR A 341 -8.17 20.31 10.21
CA TYR A 341 -7.88 21.27 9.14
C TYR A 341 -8.97 21.28 8.06
N TYR A 342 -9.17 22.44 7.45
CA TYR A 342 -10.07 22.65 6.32
C TYR A 342 -9.39 23.51 5.25
N CYS A 343 -9.69 23.23 3.98
CA CYS A 343 -9.24 24.07 2.86
C CYS A 343 -10.19 25.23 2.56
N SER A 344 -11.44 25.18 3.04
CA SER A 344 -12.45 26.22 2.82
C SER A 344 -13.57 26.16 3.86
N LYS A 345 -14.34 27.26 3.98
CA LYS A 345 -15.53 27.33 4.83
C LYS A 345 -16.62 26.34 4.37
N GLN A 346 -16.73 26.10 3.07
CA GLN A 346 -17.66 25.11 2.52
C GLN A 346 -17.31 23.70 3.01
N CYS A 347 -16.03 23.30 2.94
CA CYS A 347 -15.59 22.01 3.48
C CYS A 347 -15.84 21.88 5.00
N GLN A 348 -15.69 22.98 5.74
CA GLN A 348 -16.04 23.00 7.17
C GLN A 348 -17.54 22.80 7.39
N GLN A 349 -18.41 23.47 6.61
CA GLN A 349 -19.86 23.34 6.74
C GLN A 349 -20.35 21.92 6.43
N VAL A 350 -19.81 21.31 5.38
CA VAL A 350 -20.17 19.92 5.00
C VAL A 350 -19.75 18.93 6.09
N ASN A 351 -18.58 19.11 6.70
CA ASN A 351 -18.11 18.23 7.77
C ASN A 351 -18.68 18.56 9.15
N TRP A 352 -19.34 19.71 9.32
CA TRP A 352 -19.82 20.19 10.62
C TRP A 352 -20.74 19.21 11.36
N PRO A 353 -21.71 18.54 10.72
CA PRO A 353 -22.56 17.55 11.41
C PRO A 353 -21.76 16.46 12.12
N TYR A 354 -20.64 16.03 11.53
CA TYR A 354 -19.76 15.00 12.09
C TYR A 354 -18.76 15.55 13.10
N HIS A 355 -18.27 16.78 12.90
CA HIS A 355 -17.24 17.35 13.76
C HIS A 355 -17.79 18.03 15.02
N LYS A 356 -19.07 18.45 15.04
CA LYS A 356 -19.61 19.36 16.05
C LYS A 356 -19.39 18.89 17.49
N GLU A 357 -19.65 17.63 17.79
CA GLU A 357 -19.53 17.10 19.17
C GLU A 357 -18.06 16.96 19.58
N ALA A 358 -17.23 16.31 18.76
CA ALA A 358 -15.78 16.27 18.97
C ALA A 358 -15.15 17.67 19.10
N CYS A 359 -15.65 18.66 18.35
CA CYS A 359 -15.21 20.05 18.44
C CYS A 359 -15.50 20.68 19.81
N LYS A 360 -16.67 20.38 20.41
CA LYS A 360 -17.04 20.88 21.74
C LYS A 360 -16.14 20.27 22.80
N GLU A 361 -15.93 18.96 22.76
CA GLU A 361 -15.09 18.22 23.71
C GLU A 361 -13.64 18.72 23.68
N LEU A 362 -13.03 18.74 22.49
CA LEU A 362 -11.68 19.24 22.30
C LEU A 362 -11.55 20.72 22.73
N SER A 363 -12.55 21.54 22.43
CA SER A 363 -12.57 22.94 22.86
C SER A 363 -12.68 23.09 24.37
N ALA A 364 -13.49 22.27 25.04
CA ALA A 364 -13.62 22.24 26.49
C ALA A 364 -12.31 21.77 27.15
N HIS A 365 -11.68 20.75 26.58
CA HIS A 365 -10.38 20.25 27.02
C HIS A 365 -9.29 21.34 26.96
N LEU A 366 -9.21 22.08 25.84
CA LEU A 366 -8.27 23.21 25.72
C LEU A 366 -8.55 24.32 26.74
N LYS A 367 -9.82 24.62 27.05
CA LYS A 367 -10.18 25.57 28.10
C LYS A 367 -9.75 25.09 29.48
N LYS A 368 -9.93 23.79 29.78
CA LYS A 368 -9.49 23.16 31.04
C LYS A 368 -7.98 23.26 31.22
N ILE A 369 -7.20 22.98 30.17
CA ILE A 369 -5.73 23.18 30.20
C ILE A 369 -5.38 24.65 30.48
N ALA A 370 -6.06 25.61 29.82
CA ALA A 370 -5.81 27.03 30.02
C ALA A 370 -6.19 27.53 31.42
N GLU A 371 -7.18 26.90 32.06
CA GLU A 371 -7.55 27.17 33.46
C GLU A 371 -6.53 26.57 34.42
N LEU A 372 -6.19 25.28 34.27
CA LEU A 372 -5.16 24.60 35.06
C LEU A 372 -3.81 25.31 34.96
N SER A 373 -3.48 25.93 33.83
CA SER A 373 -2.23 26.69 33.67
C SER A 373 -2.11 27.84 34.67
N ARG A 374 -3.23 28.33 35.23
CA ARG A 374 -3.27 29.39 36.24
C ARG A 374 -3.24 28.86 37.68
N THR A 375 -3.82 27.68 37.92
CA THR A 375 -4.03 27.13 39.28
C THR A 375 -3.13 25.95 39.63
N ALA A 376 -2.78 25.12 38.65
CA ALA A 376 -1.98 23.91 38.79
C ALA A 376 -1.07 23.67 37.56
N PRO A 377 0.05 24.41 37.42
CA PRO A 377 0.88 24.39 36.21
C PRO A 377 1.42 23.01 35.81
N LEU A 378 1.76 22.16 36.78
CA LEU A 378 2.25 20.79 36.51
C LEU A 378 1.13 19.89 35.95
N GLU A 379 -0.09 20.03 36.45
CA GLU A 379 -1.25 19.30 35.92
C GLU A 379 -1.63 19.79 34.52
N ALA A 380 -1.55 21.11 34.29
CA ALA A 380 -1.76 21.70 32.98
C ALA A 380 -0.74 21.19 31.95
N GLN A 381 0.54 21.13 32.35
CA GLN A 381 1.60 20.56 31.54
C GLN A 381 1.31 19.10 31.21
N ARG A 382 0.97 18.27 32.21
CA ARG A 382 0.64 16.86 32.01
C ARG A 382 -0.53 16.66 31.05
N ALA A 383 -1.59 17.45 31.19
CA ALA A 383 -2.77 17.38 30.31
C ALA A 383 -2.44 17.83 28.87
N SER A 384 -1.62 18.88 28.72
CA SER A 384 -1.15 19.34 27.40
C SER A 384 -0.24 18.31 26.74
N ASP A 385 0.73 17.77 27.48
CA ASP A 385 1.65 16.74 27.01
C ASP A 385 0.87 15.48 26.59
N TRP A 386 -0.16 15.10 27.35
CA TRP A 386 -1.00 13.93 27.07
C TRP A 386 -1.75 14.09 25.75
N HIS A 387 -2.38 15.26 25.56
CA HIS A 387 -3.10 15.58 24.33
C HIS A 387 -2.19 15.58 23.11
N ILE A 388 -1.02 16.21 23.21
CA ILE A 388 -0.03 16.22 22.13
C ILE A 388 0.44 14.79 21.84
N TRP A 389 0.76 14.02 22.88
CA TRP A 389 1.27 12.67 22.72
C TRP A 389 0.24 11.73 22.11
N ARG A 390 -1.03 11.73 22.56
CA ARG A 390 -2.04 10.79 22.06
C ARG A 390 -2.44 11.08 20.60
N ASP A 391 -2.50 12.36 20.22
CA ASP A 391 -2.96 12.80 18.89
C ASP A 391 -1.83 12.85 17.84
N ALA A 392 -0.57 12.65 18.27
CA ALA A 392 0.56 12.72 17.36
C ALA A 392 0.50 11.60 16.31
N PRO A 393 0.58 11.94 15.01
CA PRO A 393 0.62 10.93 13.95
C PRO A 393 1.91 10.11 14.07
N ARG A 394 1.78 8.80 14.35
CA ARG A 394 2.91 7.88 14.49
C ARG A 394 2.67 6.62 13.67
N GLN A 395 2.88 6.72 12.36
CA GLN A 395 2.69 5.59 11.44
C GLN A 395 3.50 4.34 11.86
N ALA A 396 4.71 4.54 12.39
CA ALA A 396 5.53 3.46 12.93
C ALA A 396 4.82 2.69 14.07
N HIS A 397 4.07 3.39 14.94
CA HIS A 397 3.33 2.75 16.02
C HIS A 397 2.18 1.89 15.48
N SER A 398 1.45 2.38 14.47
CA SER A 398 0.37 1.62 13.85
C SER A 398 0.87 0.30 13.25
N LEU A 399 2.05 0.29 12.63
CA LEU A 399 2.68 -0.93 12.10
C LEU A 399 3.20 -1.86 13.20
N CYS A 400 3.69 -1.31 14.31
CA CYS A 400 4.06 -2.09 15.48
C CYS A 400 2.85 -2.83 16.05
N PHE A 401 1.72 -2.13 16.23
CA PHE A 401 0.48 -2.74 16.72
C PHE A 401 -0.13 -3.71 15.71
N ALA A 402 -0.06 -3.42 14.42
CA ALA A 402 -0.46 -4.37 13.38
C ALA A 402 0.36 -5.68 13.44
N SER A 403 1.66 -5.58 13.75
CA SER A 403 2.51 -6.75 13.98
C SER A 403 2.10 -7.49 15.26
N GLY A 404 1.91 -6.80 16.38
CA GLY A 404 1.48 -7.41 17.64
C GLY A 404 0.13 -8.13 17.55
N LEU A 405 -0.84 -7.53 16.84
CA LEU A 405 -2.14 -8.13 16.52
C LEU A 405 -2.04 -9.23 15.45
N GLY A 406 -0.92 -9.35 14.74
CA GLY A 406 -0.74 -10.31 13.65
C GLY A 406 -1.65 -10.08 12.46
N LEU A 407 -2.03 -8.84 12.16
CA LEU A 407 -3.00 -8.50 11.10
C LEU A 407 -2.58 -8.97 9.70
N ALA A 408 -1.28 -9.18 9.47
CA ALA A 408 -0.79 -9.74 8.21
C ALA A 408 -1.05 -11.24 8.06
N ARG A 409 -1.36 -11.95 9.15
CA ARG A 409 -1.69 -13.39 9.18
C ARG A 409 -3.19 -13.60 9.27
N ASP A 410 -3.85 -12.84 10.15
CA ASP A 410 -5.31 -12.82 10.30
C ASP A 410 -5.77 -11.38 10.50
N ASP A 411 -6.43 -10.80 9.51
CA ASP A 411 -6.94 -9.43 9.59
C ASP A 411 -8.19 -9.31 10.47
N SER A 412 -8.85 -10.42 10.80
CA SER A 412 -9.98 -10.47 11.74
C SER A 412 -9.57 -10.03 13.15
N CYS A 413 -8.28 -10.22 13.50
CA CYS A 413 -7.69 -9.76 14.74
C CYS A 413 -7.87 -8.24 14.97
N GLY A 414 -8.03 -7.45 13.91
CA GLY A 414 -8.30 -6.01 14.02
C GLY A 414 -9.68 -5.67 14.60
N ARG A 415 -10.61 -6.64 14.66
CA ARG A 415 -11.96 -6.48 15.23
C ARG A 415 -12.22 -7.39 16.44
N THR A 416 -11.42 -8.43 16.64
CA THR A 416 -11.61 -9.41 17.73
C THR A 416 -10.65 -9.21 18.90
N HIS A 417 -9.57 -8.45 18.71
CA HIS A 417 -8.55 -8.20 19.71
C HIS A 417 -8.43 -6.70 20.05
N ILE A 418 -7.84 -6.41 21.20
CA ILE A 418 -7.54 -5.06 21.69
C ILE A 418 -6.09 -4.99 22.19
N VAL A 419 -5.47 -3.84 21.97
CA VAL A 419 -4.13 -3.53 22.48
C VAL A 419 -4.29 -2.71 23.75
N PHE A 420 -3.76 -3.19 24.87
CA PHE A 420 -3.59 -2.36 26.06
C PHE A 420 -2.20 -1.75 26.05
N GLN A 421 -2.11 -0.45 26.35
CA GLN A 421 -0.86 0.28 26.39
C GLN A 421 -0.73 1.03 27.71
N GLN A 422 0.32 0.73 28.47
CA GLN A 422 0.69 1.44 29.69
C GLN A 422 1.74 2.50 29.37
N VAL A 423 1.56 3.67 29.96
CA VAL A 423 2.40 4.83 29.72
C VAL A 423 2.77 5.52 31.03
N GLU A 424 3.93 6.16 31.05
CA GLU A 424 4.42 6.97 32.18
C GLU A 424 4.73 8.39 31.70
N HIS A 425 4.34 9.40 32.48
CA HIS A 425 4.61 10.81 32.19
C HIS A 425 6.05 11.16 32.57
N VAL A 426 6.78 11.72 31.62
CA VAL A 426 8.19 12.13 31.71
C VAL A 426 8.28 13.63 31.38
N PRO A 427 7.83 14.53 32.27
CA PRO A 427 7.63 15.96 31.96
C PRO A 427 8.89 16.71 31.48
N ASN A 428 10.07 16.21 31.86
CA ASN A 428 11.36 16.83 31.57
C ASN A 428 12.00 16.37 30.25
N ALA A 429 11.32 15.52 29.47
CA ALA A 429 11.83 15.12 28.17
C ALA A 429 11.91 16.34 27.22
N LYS A 430 13.03 16.45 26.49
CA LYS A 430 13.28 17.56 25.56
C LYS A 430 12.26 17.57 24.42
N ASN A 431 11.92 16.39 23.90
CA ASN A 431 10.88 16.23 22.89
C ASN A 431 9.51 16.08 23.57
N MET A 432 8.52 16.85 23.15
CA MET A 432 7.14 16.74 23.64
C MET A 432 6.53 15.34 23.43
N LEU A 433 6.92 14.63 22.36
CA LEU A 433 6.47 13.26 22.11
C LEU A 433 7.15 12.21 22.98
N GLU A 434 8.22 12.56 23.68
CA GLU A 434 8.90 11.68 24.64
C GLU A 434 8.44 11.94 26.08
N ARG A 435 7.56 12.95 26.28
CA ARG A 435 6.99 13.24 27.60
C ARG A 435 5.98 12.22 28.06
N PHE A 436 5.58 11.28 27.21
CA PHE A 436 5.04 10.01 27.65
C PHE A 436 5.84 8.89 27.01
N LYS A 437 6.22 7.90 27.81
CA LYS A 437 6.88 6.68 27.33
C LYS A 437 5.98 5.49 27.53
N THR A 438 5.99 4.57 26.57
CA THR A 438 5.30 3.28 26.70
C THR A 438 6.12 2.37 27.62
N THR A 439 5.53 1.93 28.72
CA THR A 439 6.19 1.05 29.71
C THR A 439 5.72 -0.40 29.60
N GLY A 440 4.51 -0.63 29.09
CA GLY A 440 3.97 -1.96 28.86
C GLY A 440 3.00 -2.00 27.69
N VAL A 441 2.96 -3.14 26.99
CA VAL A 441 1.94 -3.43 25.97
C VAL A 441 1.48 -4.89 26.11
N GLY A 442 0.18 -5.14 25.96
CA GLY A 442 -0.38 -6.49 25.88
C GLY A 442 -1.47 -6.57 24.81
N ILE A 443 -1.57 -7.74 24.16
CA ILE A 443 -2.61 -8.05 23.18
C ILE A 443 -3.62 -8.97 23.84
N PHE A 444 -4.92 -8.69 23.71
CA PHE A 444 -5.95 -9.50 24.34
C PHE A 444 -7.15 -9.70 23.42
N LYS A 445 -7.80 -10.86 23.51
CA LYS A 445 -9.11 -11.09 22.88
C LYS A 445 -10.16 -10.30 23.65
N LEU A 446 -10.99 -9.54 22.93
CA LEU A 446 -12.08 -8.77 23.53
C LEU A 446 -13.00 -9.64 24.39
N ALA A 447 -13.31 -10.86 23.91
CA ALA A 447 -14.12 -11.85 24.61
C ALA A 447 -13.61 -12.21 26.01
N ASP A 448 -12.30 -12.08 26.26
CA ASP A 448 -11.68 -12.46 27.52
C ASP A 448 -11.53 -11.28 28.50
N VAL A 449 -11.68 -10.03 28.01
CA VAL A 449 -11.29 -8.82 28.76
C VAL A 449 -12.40 -7.77 28.90
N TRP A 450 -13.66 -8.07 28.59
CA TRP A 450 -14.76 -7.09 28.71
C TRP A 450 -14.82 -6.43 30.09
N GLN A 451 -14.76 -7.23 31.16
CA GLN A 451 -14.80 -6.69 32.52
C GLN A 451 -13.58 -5.81 32.86
N ASP A 452 -12.39 -6.20 32.38
CA ASP A 452 -11.17 -5.42 32.56
C ASP A 452 -11.25 -4.09 31.79
N PHE A 453 -11.70 -4.15 30.54
CA PHE A 453 -11.91 -2.99 29.66
C PHE A 453 -12.91 -2.01 30.28
N GLU A 454 -14.09 -2.47 30.70
CA GLU A 454 -15.11 -1.65 31.34
C GLU A 454 -14.56 -0.97 32.60
N THR A 455 -13.85 -1.72 33.45
CA THR A 455 -13.22 -1.19 34.67
C THR A 455 -12.18 -0.11 34.35
N ILE A 456 -11.33 -0.35 33.35
CA ILE A 456 -10.25 0.57 32.95
C ILE A 456 -10.79 1.85 32.31
N MET A 457 -11.87 1.73 31.53
CA MET A 457 -12.55 2.85 30.87
C MET A 457 -13.55 3.57 31.79
N GLY A 458 -13.88 3.00 32.95
CA GLY A 458 -14.88 3.55 33.87
C GLY A 458 -16.32 3.41 33.35
N LEU A 459 -16.60 2.41 32.52
CA LEU A 459 -17.92 2.10 31.98
C LEU A 459 -18.75 1.29 32.98
N LYS A 460 -20.08 1.30 32.84
CA LYS A 460 -20.91 0.41 33.65
C LYS A 460 -20.79 -1.03 33.14
N PRO A 461 -20.98 -2.03 34.02
CA PRO A 461 -20.97 -3.43 33.61
C PRO A 461 -21.94 -3.70 32.45
N GLY A 462 -21.44 -4.27 31.36
CA GLY A 462 -22.20 -4.60 30.15
C GLY A 462 -22.21 -3.52 29.06
N GLU A 463 -21.76 -2.28 29.34
CA GLU A 463 -21.70 -1.19 28.36
C GLU A 463 -20.48 -1.32 27.42
N GLY A 464 -19.48 -2.15 27.75
CA GLY A 464 -18.23 -2.22 26.98
C GLY A 464 -18.43 -2.73 25.55
N LYS A 465 -19.37 -3.65 25.35
CA LYS A 465 -19.65 -4.24 24.03
C LYS A 465 -20.30 -3.22 23.08
N SER A 466 -21.37 -2.56 23.53
CA SER A 466 -22.03 -1.50 22.74
C SER A 466 -21.08 -0.35 22.46
N PHE A 467 -20.22 0.00 23.42
CA PHE A 467 -19.21 1.04 23.23
C PHE A 467 -18.21 0.70 22.11
N ILE A 468 -17.69 -0.53 22.06
CA ILE A 468 -16.80 -0.95 20.96
C ILE A 468 -17.56 -1.07 19.63
N GLU A 469 -18.80 -1.54 19.64
CA GLU A 469 -19.65 -1.61 18.45
C GLU A 469 -19.87 -0.22 17.85
N GLU A 470 -20.23 0.79 18.66
CA GLU A 470 -20.37 2.18 18.22
C GLU A 470 -19.07 2.75 17.63
N VAL A 471 -17.92 2.45 18.25
CA VAL A 471 -16.60 2.86 17.76
C VAL A 471 -16.27 2.24 16.40
N LEU A 472 -16.58 0.95 16.22
CA LEU A 472 -16.35 0.25 14.95
C LEU A 472 -17.33 0.72 13.87
N GLU A 473 -18.58 1.00 14.23
CA GLU A 473 -19.57 1.58 13.34
C GLU A 473 -19.16 2.98 12.88
N GLU A 474 -18.65 3.83 13.78
CA GLU A 474 -18.08 5.14 13.42
C GLU A 474 -16.85 4.99 12.52
N PHE A 475 -15.99 3.99 12.75
CA PHE A 475 -14.87 3.72 11.87
C PHE A 475 -15.32 3.30 10.46
N ASP A 476 -16.34 2.44 10.36
CA ASP A 476 -16.85 1.92 9.09
C ASP A 476 -17.67 2.96 8.31
N HIS A 477 -18.38 3.87 9.00
CA HIS A 477 -19.35 4.79 8.40
C HIS A 477 -19.03 6.28 8.57
N GLY A 478 -18.04 6.62 9.39
CA GLY A 478 -17.72 7.99 9.79
C GLY A 478 -16.27 8.37 9.54
N PRO A 479 -15.95 9.68 9.51
CA PRO A 479 -14.57 10.13 9.54
C PRO A 479 -14.07 9.97 10.98
N GLY A 480 -13.37 8.87 11.26
CA GLY A 480 -13.10 8.43 12.64
C GLY A 480 -12.39 9.40 13.58
N ASN A 481 -12.84 9.47 14.83
CA ASN A 481 -12.30 10.24 15.94
C ASN A 481 -12.12 9.33 17.18
N GLY A 482 -11.14 9.60 18.04
CA GLY A 482 -11.02 8.90 19.34
C GLY A 482 -11.96 9.49 20.40
N LEU A 483 -12.26 8.69 21.44
CA LEU A 483 -13.17 9.05 22.55
C LEU A 483 -12.40 9.27 23.87
N ASP A 484 -12.80 10.27 24.66
CA ASP A 484 -12.13 10.74 25.88
C ASP A 484 -12.94 10.42 27.17
N GLY A 485 -12.29 9.85 28.22
CA GLY A 485 -12.86 9.65 29.59
C GLY A 485 -12.73 10.89 30.50
N GLU A 486 -12.66 10.84 31.84
CA GLU A 486 -12.20 11.97 32.70
C GLU A 486 -11.01 11.55 33.58
N VAL A 487 -9.89 12.29 33.45
CA VAL A 487 -8.51 11.95 33.90
C VAL A 487 -7.96 10.65 33.29
N GLN A 488 -7.61 10.69 32.00
CA GLN A 488 -8.43 9.98 31.02
C GLN A 488 -7.67 8.75 30.51
N THR A 489 -8.08 7.55 30.92
CA THR A 489 -7.93 6.37 30.03
C THR A 489 -8.54 6.75 28.67
N TYR A 490 -7.85 6.39 27.59
CA TYR A 490 -8.22 6.79 26.23
C TYR A 490 -8.28 5.57 25.34
N LEU A 491 -9.30 5.50 24.48
CA LEU A 491 -9.41 4.49 23.43
C LEU A 491 -9.19 5.15 22.07
N SER A 492 -8.17 4.69 21.35
CA SER A 492 -7.96 4.98 19.93
C SER A 492 -8.24 3.78 19.06
N TYR A 493 -8.63 4.05 17.82
CA TYR A 493 -8.65 3.09 16.73
C TYR A 493 -7.91 3.66 15.51
N HIS A 494 -7.32 2.77 14.72
CA HIS A 494 -6.61 3.13 13.50
C HIS A 494 -6.83 2.07 12.43
N GLY A 495 -7.01 2.51 11.18
CA GLY A 495 -7.04 1.61 10.03
C GLY A 495 -5.66 1.39 9.45
N VAL A 496 -5.38 0.16 9.01
CA VAL A 496 -4.22 -0.18 8.19
C VAL A 496 -4.73 -0.84 6.91
N THR A 497 -4.31 -0.35 5.75
CA THR A 497 -4.74 -0.94 4.47
C THR A 497 -4.07 -2.30 4.26
N LYS A 498 -4.75 -3.21 3.54
CA LYS A 498 -4.15 -4.50 3.15
C LYS A 498 -2.81 -4.32 2.43
N ASP A 499 -2.68 -3.33 1.55
CA ASP A 499 -1.42 -3.02 0.85
C ASP A 499 -0.29 -2.66 1.82
N LEU A 500 -0.61 -1.88 2.86
CA LEU A 500 0.35 -1.49 3.87
C LEU A 500 0.74 -2.69 4.76
N LEU A 501 -0.21 -3.54 5.13
CA LEU A 501 0.08 -4.80 5.86
C LEU A 501 0.97 -5.73 5.03
N ARG A 502 0.66 -5.89 3.73
CA ARG A 502 1.45 -6.68 2.79
C ARG A 502 2.89 -6.16 2.73
N SER A 503 3.08 -4.86 2.52
CA SER A 503 4.41 -4.24 2.36
C SER A 503 5.23 -4.15 3.65
N ALA A 504 4.61 -3.87 4.81
CA ALA A 504 5.32 -3.63 6.06
C ALA A 504 5.97 -4.90 6.67
N ARG A 505 5.47 -6.10 6.32
CA ARG A 505 5.83 -7.41 6.90
C ARG A 505 5.59 -7.49 8.41
N TYR A 506 5.35 -8.70 8.90
CA TYR A 506 5.34 -8.97 10.34
C TYR A 506 6.74 -8.72 10.92
N ASN A 507 6.81 -7.88 11.95
CA ASN A 507 8.04 -7.65 12.70
C ASN A 507 8.00 -8.38 14.06
N PRO A 508 8.79 -9.44 14.30
CA PRO A 508 8.83 -10.10 15.60
C PRO A 508 9.43 -9.22 16.70
N ASP A 509 10.22 -8.21 16.34
CA ASP A 509 10.85 -7.26 17.25
C ASP A 509 10.04 -5.95 17.39
N TRP A 510 8.74 -5.95 17.04
CA TRP A 510 7.90 -4.74 17.00
C TRP A 510 7.90 -3.93 18.31
N ARG A 511 8.05 -4.58 19.48
CA ARG A 511 8.18 -3.86 20.76
C ARG A 511 9.46 -3.01 20.83
N LYS A 512 10.57 -3.50 20.26
CA LYS A 512 11.82 -2.75 20.18
C LYS A 512 11.67 -1.55 19.25
N GLU A 513 10.88 -1.65 18.19
CA GLU A 513 10.61 -0.51 17.31
C GLU A 513 9.64 0.51 17.93
N LEU A 514 8.68 0.05 18.73
CA LEU A 514 7.73 0.92 19.42
C LEU A 514 8.44 1.85 20.42
N TYR A 515 9.49 1.38 21.11
CA TYR A 515 10.33 2.22 21.95
C TYR A 515 11.78 1.70 22.01
N PRO A 516 12.67 2.17 21.10
CA PRO A 516 14.03 1.61 20.93
C PRO A 516 14.94 1.70 22.15
N SER A 517 14.81 2.76 22.96
CA SER A 517 15.65 2.95 24.14
C SER A 517 15.32 2.00 25.29
N ALA A 518 14.08 1.50 25.37
CA ALA A 518 13.63 0.59 26.43
C ALA A 518 12.37 -0.16 25.97
N PRO A 519 12.49 -1.33 25.32
CA PRO A 519 11.33 -2.06 24.83
C PRO A 519 10.28 -2.27 25.94
N PRO A 520 8.99 -1.99 25.68
CA PRO A 520 7.96 -2.09 26.71
C PRO A 520 7.79 -3.53 27.18
N GLY A 521 7.49 -3.70 28.47
CA GLY A 521 7.19 -5.01 29.05
C GLY A 521 5.83 -5.55 28.59
N GLN A 522 5.51 -6.77 29.00
CA GLN A 522 4.16 -7.32 28.84
C GLN A 522 3.23 -6.80 29.93
N ILE A 523 2.00 -6.46 29.57
CA ILE A 523 0.96 -6.12 30.54
C ILE A 523 0.38 -7.41 31.13
N LYS A 524 0.24 -7.45 32.45
CA LYS A 524 -0.56 -8.45 33.17
C LYS A 524 -1.82 -7.78 33.70
N LEU A 525 -2.98 -8.29 33.33
CA LEU A 525 -4.26 -7.82 33.85
C LEU A 525 -4.44 -8.25 35.31
N ARG A 526 -5.28 -7.51 36.04
CA ARG A 526 -5.54 -7.78 37.47
C ARG A 526 -6.28 -9.11 37.66
N ARG A 527 -7.15 -9.49 36.71
CA ARG A 527 -7.86 -10.77 36.76
C ARG A 527 -6.88 -11.93 36.43
N PRO A 528 -6.72 -12.91 37.32
CA PRO A 528 -5.81 -14.02 37.09
C PRO A 528 -6.29 -14.94 35.95
N GLY A 529 -5.36 -15.50 35.20
CA GLY A 529 -5.64 -16.49 34.14
C GLY A 529 -5.79 -15.93 32.73
N ILE A 530 -5.93 -14.61 32.55
CA ILE A 530 -5.92 -13.99 31.22
C ILE A 530 -4.49 -13.94 30.71
N LYS A 531 -4.25 -14.53 29.54
CA LYS A 531 -2.95 -14.56 28.87
C LYS A 531 -2.89 -13.52 27.77
N ASP A 532 -1.68 -13.04 27.50
CA ASP A 532 -1.41 -12.27 26.29
C ASP A 532 -1.73 -13.15 25.07
N ALA A 533 -2.55 -12.63 24.17
CA ALA A 533 -3.02 -13.27 22.97
C ALA A 533 -2.11 -13.00 21.76
N GLU A 534 -0.94 -12.38 21.97
CA GLU A 534 0.09 -12.30 20.95
C GLU A 534 0.41 -13.71 20.42
N HIS A 535 0.24 -13.90 19.11
CA HIS A 535 0.33 -15.18 18.38
C HIS A 535 -0.87 -16.12 18.43
N ILE A 536 -2.00 -15.68 18.99
CA ILE A 536 -3.27 -16.43 18.93
C ILE A 536 -4.12 -15.82 17.83
N PHE A 537 -4.13 -16.46 16.67
CA PHE A 537 -4.90 -16.06 15.49
C PHE A 537 -6.21 -16.85 15.42
#